data_AF-A0A956HYU0-F1
#
_entry.id   AF-A0A956HYU0-F1
#
_cell.length_a   1.000
_cell.length_b   1.000
_cell.length_c   1.000
_cell.angle_alpha   90.00
_cell.angle_beta   90.00
_cell.angle_gamma   90.00
#
_symmetry.space_group_name_H-M   'P 1'
#
loop_
_entity.id
_entity.type
_entity.pdbx_description
1 polymer ?
#
loop_
_entity_poly.entity_id
_entity_poly.type
_entity_poly.pdbx_seq_one_letter_code
_entity_poly.pdbx_strand_id
1 'polypeptide(L)'
;MNHTRAFAGRTSGLLALCLVAAACGRGGDTADYGSDFSLDGGNGSFVDCPRGQHGCDGECVDDTANFPENGCRLGCGAPCAGEGATCNSDGYCEQGCAAGYENQGGACVCPSGPTCESAGVACGPIDDGCGGTLDCGGCDGDAACVGGQCTGACNADLAEPNDKQESAYALGEFTDSPKSSATWTDFAIDSDIDSDWFVATVKDKFGITTFGNPDVKVTLNDIPAGDVYDLAVWYVCDGGGGGGSCDEGSEDEGDGHACLANTVGGEAIVKISTSCDGTNESGTAIIRVRASTWTASCNPYTLTVSVD
;
A
#
# COMPACT_ATOMS: atom_id res chain seq x y z
N MET A 1 -12.27 -42.02 -8.99
CA MET A 1 -13.63 -41.44 -9.05
C MET A 1 -13.44 -39.96 -9.28
N ASN A 2 -13.58 -39.54 -10.54
CA ASN A 2 -13.31 -38.18 -11.00
C ASN A 2 -14.50 -37.28 -10.70
N HIS A 3 -14.28 -36.15 -10.04
CA HIS A 3 -15.25 -35.06 -9.96
C HIS A 3 -14.81 -33.93 -10.89
N THR A 4 -15.33 -33.96 -12.11
CA THR A 4 -15.31 -32.84 -13.04
C THR A 4 -16.43 -31.87 -12.64
N ARG A 5 -16.08 -30.63 -12.22
CA ARG A 5 -17.05 -29.53 -12.09
C ARG A 5 -16.87 -28.58 -13.27
N ALA A 6 -17.86 -28.58 -14.15
CA ALA A 6 -17.98 -27.63 -15.25
C ALA A 6 -18.57 -26.31 -14.73
N PHE A 7 -17.86 -25.21 -14.95
CA PHE A 7 -18.39 -23.86 -14.74
C PHE A 7 -19.20 -23.43 -15.96
N ALA A 8 -20.44 -23.00 -15.68
CA ALA A 8 -21.37 -22.47 -16.66
C ALA A 8 -20.98 -21.03 -17.04
N GLY A 9 -20.66 -20.81 -18.32
CA GLY A 9 -20.54 -19.48 -18.90
C GLY A 9 -21.92 -18.94 -19.30
N ARG A 10 -22.23 -17.72 -18.84
CA ARG A 10 -23.28 -16.76 -19.27
C ARG A 10 -22.97 -15.49 -18.45
N THR A 11 -22.92 -14.26 -18.94
CA THR A 11 -23.62 -13.59 -20.05
C THR A 11 -22.92 -12.26 -20.30
N SER A 12 -22.65 -11.90 -21.55
CA SER A 12 -22.22 -10.56 -21.95
C SER A 12 -23.40 -9.59 -21.78
N GLY A 13 -23.27 -8.64 -20.85
CA GLY A 13 -24.19 -7.52 -20.70
C GLY A 13 -23.82 -6.41 -21.68
N LEU A 14 -24.72 -6.12 -22.64
CA LEU A 14 -24.71 -4.87 -23.41
C LEU A 14 -24.90 -3.69 -22.44
N LEU A 15 -23.94 -2.77 -22.41
CA LEU A 15 -24.12 -1.47 -21.77
C LEU A 15 -24.92 -0.57 -22.73
N ALA A 16 -26.19 -0.36 -22.41
CA ALA A 16 -27.06 0.59 -23.09
C ALA A 16 -26.74 2.02 -22.60
N LEU A 17 -26.35 2.87 -23.55
CA LEU A 17 -26.13 4.30 -23.35
C LEU A 17 -27.49 5.00 -23.20
N CYS A 18 -27.94 5.26 -21.97
CA CYS A 18 -29.09 6.11 -21.70
C CYS A 18 -28.67 7.58 -21.73
N LEU A 19 -29.00 8.29 -22.83
CA LEU A 19 -29.03 9.75 -22.84
C LEU A 19 -30.17 10.23 -21.94
N VAL A 20 -29.82 10.82 -20.79
CA VAL A 20 -30.75 11.63 -19.98
C VAL A 20 -30.66 13.07 -20.48
N ALA A 21 -31.62 13.46 -21.30
CA ALA A 21 -31.85 14.87 -21.61
C ALA A 21 -32.63 15.51 -20.46
N ALA A 22 -31.91 16.06 -19.48
CA ALA A 22 -32.49 16.91 -18.45
C ALA A 22 -32.67 18.33 -19.01
N ALA A 23 -33.93 18.75 -19.10
CA ALA A 23 -34.34 20.10 -19.43
C ALA A 23 -33.97 21.05 -18.29
N CYS A 24 -33.08 22.02 -18.54
CA CYS A 24 -33.00 23.23 -17.73
C CYS A 24 -33.75 24.33 -18.47
N GLY A 25 -34.98 24.60 -17.99
CA GLY A 25 -35.73 25.79 -18.38
C GLY A 25 -34.96 27.04 -17.95
N ARG A 26 -34.73 27.95 -18.90
CA ARG A 26 -34.37 29.32 -18.58
C ARG A 26 -35.64 30.05 -18.14
N GLY A 27 -35.94 29.98 -16.85
CA GLY A 27 -36.76 30.98 -16.19
C GLY A 27 -35.93 32.24 -16.05
N GLY A 28 -36.24 33.26 -16.83
CA GLY A 28 -35.72 34.60 -16.59
C GLY A 28 -36.53 35.19 -15.44
N ASP A 29 -35.94 35.25 -14.25
CA ASP A 29 -36.46 36.05 -13.16
C ASP A 29 -36.27 37.52 -13.52
N THR A 30 -37.28 38.09 -14.17
CA THR A 30 -37.50 39.53 -14.12
C THR A 30 -37.84 39.86 -12.67
N ALA A 31 -36.91 40.51 -11.98
CA ALA A 31 -37.19 41.20 -10.73
C ALA A 31 -38.33 42.19 -10.98
N ASP A 32 -39.54 41.77 -10.61
CA ASP A 32 -40.69 42.63 -10.54
C ASP A 32 -40.49 43.51 -9.30
N TYR A 33 -40.09 44.76 -9.52
CA TYR A 33 -40.16 45.83 -8.52
C TYR A 33 -41.65 46.14 -8.26
N GLY A 34 -42.32 45.17 -7.63
CA GLY A 34 -43.68 45.29 -7.13
C GLY A 34 -43.67 46.23 -5.94
N SER A 35 -44.26 47.40 -6.16
CA SER A 35 -44.58 48.44 -5.18
C SER A 35 -44.78 47.94 -3.76
N ASP A 36 -43.95 48.48 -2.86
CA ASP A 36 -44.16 48.71 -1.42
C ASP A 36 -45.54 48.29 -0.90
N PHE A 37 -45.70 47.00 -0.58
CA PHE A 37 -46.82 46.55 0.24
C PHE A 37 -46.33 46.39 1.67
N SER A 38 -46.45 47.51 2.39
CA SER A 38 -46.30 47.65 3.83
C SER A 38 -47.04 46.55 4.60
N LEU A 39 -46.27 45.68 5.24
CA LEU A 39 -46.72 44.83 6.34
C LEU A 39 -45.67 44.83 7.44
N ASP A 40 -45.43 46.00 8.04
CA ASP A 40 -44.90 46.05 9.41
C ASP A 40 -45.83 46.93 10.25
N GLY A 41 -46.62 46.28 11.11
CA GLY A 41 -47.56 46.90 12.04
C GLY A 41 -46.89 47.58 13.24
N GLY A 42 -45.73 48.18 13.03
CA GLY A 42 -45.02 48.98 14.02
C GLY A 42 -45.38 50.46 13.86
N ASN A 43 -45.80 51.10 14.94
CA ASN A 43 -46.20 52.52 15.00
C ASN A 43 -44.97 53.47 14.93
N GLY A 44 -44.04 53.19 14.01
CA GLY A 44 -42.85 53.97 13.73
C GLY A 44 -43.09 54.96 12.60
N SER A 45 -42.55 56.17 12.73
CA SER A 45 -42.52 57.20 11.69
C SER A 45 -42.06 56.61 10.35
N PHE A 46 -42.98 56.46 9.39
CA PHE A 46 -42.65 56.03 8.04
C PHE A 46 -41.73 57.08 7.39
N VAL A 47 -40.46 56.74 7.19
CA VAL A 47 -39.52 57.59 6.47
C VAL A 47 -39.81 57.41 4.98
N ASP A 48 -40.24 58.48 4.31
CA ASP A 48 -40.55 58.46 2.88
C ASP A 48 -39.24 58.49 2.09
N CYS A 49 -38.77 57.33 1.66
CA CYS A 49 -37.48 57.17 1.00
C CYS A 49 -37.58 57.36 -0.53
N PRO A 50 -36.57 57.95 -1.18
CA PRO A 50 -36.48 58.02 -2.63
C PRO A 50 -36.56 56.64 -3.29
N ARG A 51 -36.98 56.57 -4.56
CA ARG A 51 -37.00 55.31 -5.31
C ARG A 51 -35.64 54.61 -5.30
N GLY A 52 -35.65 53.31 -5.00
CA GLY A 52 -34.45 52.48 -4.87
C GLY A 52 -33.82 52.52 -3.48
N GLN A 53 -34.52 53.06 -2.49
CA GLN A 53 -34.15 53.08 -1.08
C GLN A 53 -35.32 52.62 -0.23
N HIS A 54 -35.03 52.07 0.96
CA HIS A 54 -36.02 51.74 1.97
C HIS A 54 -35.63 52.32 3.34
N GLY A 55 -36.61 52.40 4.24
CA GLY A 55 -36.39 52.87 5.61
C GLY A 55 -35.72 51.80 6.45
N CYS A 56 -34.57 52.12 7.04
CA CYS A 56 -33.82 51.29 7.98
C CYS A 56 -33.49 52.11 9.22
N ASP A 57 -34.02 51.73 10.39
CA ASP A 57 -33.76 52.40 11.69
C ASP A 57 -33.93 53.94 11.69
N GLY A 58 -34.80 54.46 10.82
CA GLY A 58 -35.11 55.89 10.73
C GLY A 58 -34.31 56.68 9.69
N GLU A 59 -33.46 56.02 8.90
CA GLU A 59 -32.75 56.59 7.76
C GLU A 59 -33.10 55.85 6.46
N CYS A 60 -32.88 56.49 5.31
CA CYS A 60 -33.03 55.84 4.01
C CYS A 60 -31.70 55.22 3.59
N VAL A 61 -31.73 53.93 3.25
CA VAL A 61 -30.57 53.18 2.74
C VAL A 61 -30.87 52.64 1.36
N ASP A 62 -29.85 52.55 0.50
CA ASP A 62 -29.99 52.00 -0.86
C ASP A 62 -30.40 50.53 -0.82
N ASP A 63 -31.34 50.15 -1.68
CA ASP A 63 -31.73 48.76 -1.86
C ASP A 63 -30.55 47.96 -2.43
N THR A 64 -29.98 47.08 -1.61
CA THR A 64 -28.94 46.16 -2.05
C THR A 64 -29.47 44.74 -2.18
N ALA A 65 -28.75 43.92 -2.94
CA ALA A 65 -29.04 42.50 -3.00
C ALA A 65 -28.90 41.89 -1.59
N ASN A 66 -29.80 40.94 -1.30
CA ASN A 66 -29.94 40.35 0.02
C ASN A 66 -28.78 39.38 0.34
N PHE A 67 -27.60 39.95 0.61
CA PHE A 67 -26.37 39.22 0.87
C PHE A 67 -25.97 39.32 2.36
N PRO A 68 -25.49 38.22 2.97
CA PRO A 68 -25.13 38.16 4.38
C PRO A 68 -24.13 39.25 4.82
N GLU A 69 -23.18 39.61 3.95
CA GLU A 69 -22.18 40.66 4.18
C GLU A 69 -22.76 42.07 4.30
N ASN A 70 -23.98 42.29 3.79
CA ASN A 70 -24.65 43.60 3.78
C ASN A 70 -25.87 43.63 4.73
N GLY A 71 -26.18 42.52 5.40
CA GLY A 71 -27.39 42.38 6.23
C GLY A 71 -28.59 41.92 5.41
N CYS A 72 -29.44 41.09 6.04
CA CYS A 72 -30.47 40.34 5.31
C CYS A 72 -31.77 41.08 5.00
N ARG A 73 -31.82 42.40 5.23
CA ARG A 73 -33.01 43.22 4.95
C ARG A 73 -32.70 44.24 3.87
N LEU A 74 -32.36 43.77 2.67
CA LEU A 74 -32.03 44.62 1.52
C LEU A 74 -30.85 45.59 1.78
N GLY A 75 -29.93 45.25 2.69
CA GLY A 75 -28.85 46.14 3.13
C GLY A 75 -29.08 46.80 4.49
N CYS A 76 -30.24 46.55 5.12
CA CYS A 76 -30.54 46.99 6.47
C CYS A 76 -30.09 45.98 7.54
N GLY A 77 -29.52 46.50 8.63
CA GLY A 77 -29.01 45.73 9.76
C GLY A 77 -27.51 45.44 9.69
N ALA A 78 -27.01 44.76 10.73
CA ALA A 78 -25.61 44.33 10.76
C ALA A 78 -25.38 43.13 9.82
N PRO A 79 -24.16 42.97 9.26
CA PRO A 79 -23.78 41.75 8.56
C PRO A 79 -24.03 40.50 9.41
N CYS A 80 -24.40 39.40 8.78
CA CYS A 80 -24.61 38.15 9.50
C CYS A 80 -23.31 37.66 10.14
N ALA A 81 -23.40 37.19 11.38
CA ALA A 81 -22.26 36.62 12.09
C ALA A 81 -22.10 35.12 11.75
N GLY A 82 -20.85 34.69 11.50
CA GLY A 82 -20.48 33.29 11.28
C GLY A 82 -20.15 32.94 9.83
N GLU A 83 -19.26 31.96 9.65
CA GLU A 83 -18.93 31.43 8.32
C GLU A 83 -20.11 30.64 7.75
N GLY A 84 -20.44 30.88 6.47
CA GLY A 84 -21.53 30.21 5.79
C GLY A 84 -22.93 30.78 6.06
N ALA A 85 -23.05 31.91 6.76
CA ALA A 85 -24.34 32.56 6.98
C ALA A 85 -25.08 32.83 5.65
N THR A 86 -26.41 32.70 5.65
CA THR A 86 -27.28 32.95 4.48
C THR A 86 -28.45 33.84 4.85
N CYS A 87 -29.01 34.56 3.88
CA CYS A 87 -30.24 35.32 4.06
C CYS A 87 -31.45 34.48 3.64
N ASN A 88 -32.46 34.39 4.51
CA ASN A 88 -33.70 33.73 4.16
C ASN A 88 -34.71 34.67 3.47
N SER A 89 -35.83 34.12 2.99
CA SER A 89 -36.86 34.88 2.27
C SER A 89 -37.54 35.95 3.12
N ASP A 90 -37.50 35.81 4.45
CA ASP A 90 -38.09 36.75 5.41
C ASP A 90 -37.11 37.86 5.82
N GLY A 91 -35.90 37.83 5.25
CA GLY A 91 -34.87 38.83 5.49
C GLY A 91 -34.14 38.70 6.82
N TYR A 92 -34.05 37.48 7.37
CA TYR A 92 -33.26 37.17 8.56
C TYR A 92 -31.96 36.44 8.20
N CYS A 93 -30.93 36.68 9.01
CA CYS A 93 -29.71 35.89 8.98
C CYS A 93 -30.00 34.48 9.48
N GLU A 94 -29.71 33.49 8.67
CA GLU A 94 -29.64 32.09 9.07
C GLU A 94 -28.18 31.68 9.19
N GLN A 95 -27.87 31.00 10.30
CA GLN A 95 -26.54 30.46 10.51
C GLN A 95 -26.35 29.22 9.64
N GLY A 96 -25.58 29.36 8.56
CA GLY A 96 -25.07 28.22 7.81
C GLY A 96 -23.79 27.68 8.45
N CYS A 97 -23.30 26.60 7.85
CA CYS A 97 -22.10 25.92 8.29
C CYS A 97 -21.04 25.99 7.18
N ALA A 98 -19.77 25.90 7.57
CA ALA A 98 -18.69 25.76 6.61
C ALA A 98 -18.90 24.52 5.72
N ALA A 99 -18.30 24.51 4.53
CA ALA A 99 -18.39 23.36 3.62
C ALA A 99 -17.95 22.07 4.34
N GLY A 100 -18.77 21.02 4.22
CA GLY A 100 -18.54 19.74 4.92
C GLY A 100 -19.26 19.61 6.26
N TYR A 101 -19.88 20.66 6.79
CA TYR A 101 -20.63 20.62 8.05
C TYR A 101 -22.14 20.74 7.84
N GLU A 102 -22.92 20.04 8.66
CA GLU A 102 -24.38 20.11 8.68
C GLU A 102 -24.88 20.82 9.95
N ASN A 103 -25.93 21.63 9.81
CA ASN A 103 -26.59 22.23 10.96
C ASN A 103 -27.50 21.18 11.63
N GLN A 104 -27.09 20.68 12.79
CA GLN A 104 -27.91 19.82 13.64
C GLN A 104 -28.27 20.54 14.94
N GLY A 105 -29.50 21.07 14.99
CA GLY A 105 -30.03 21.73 16.19
C GLY A 105 -29.34 23.05 16.53
N GLY A 106 -28.85 23.79 15.53
CA GLY A 106 -28.14 25.06 15.71
C GLY A 106 -26.64 24.91 15.92
N ALA A 107 -26.10 23.68 15.86
CA ALA A 107 -24.67 23.42 15.88
C ALA A 107 -24.21 22.87 14.52
N CYS A 108 -23.09 23.38 14.01
CA CYS A 108 -22.43 22.80 12.85
C CYS A 108 -21.66 21.55 13.27
N VAL A 109 -22.18 20.40 12.87
CA VAL A 109 -21.56 19.10 13.13
C VAL A 109 -21.01 18.54 11.84
N CYS A 110 -19.85 17.91 11.92
CA CYS A 110 -19.35 17.09 10.83
C CYS A 110 -20.32 15.90 10.70
N PRO A 111 -21.01 15.70 9.56
CA PRO A 111 -21.71 14.46 9.30
C PRO A 111 -20.71 13.32 9.43
N SER A 112 -21.17 12.10 9.72
CA SER A 112 -20.27 10.94 9.76
C SER A 112 -19.52 10.85 8.43
N GLY A 113 -18.25 11.26 8.43
CA GLY A 113 -17.37 11.28 7.26
C GLY A 113 -17.18 9.89 6.67
N PRO A 114 -16.55 9.77 5.49
CA PRO A 114 -16.25 8.47 4.93
C PRO A 114 -15.41 7.66 5.93
N THR A 115 -15.77 6.39 6.12
CA THR A 115 -14.85 5.41 6.70
C THR A 115 -13.86 4.97 5.62
N CYS A 116 -12.69 4.48 6.03
CA CYS A 116 -11.71 3.88 5.12
C CYS A 116 -12.34 2.81 4.20
N GLU A 117 -13.22 1.98 4.78
CA GLU A 117 -13.97 0.96 4.05
C GLU A 117 -14.92 1.56 3.01
N SER A 118 -15.67 2.62 3.37
CA SER A 118 -16.59 3.30 2.45
C SER A 118 -15.87 4.04 1.32
N ALA A 119 -14.63 4.48 1.56
CA ALA A 119 -13.76 5.09 0.58
C ALA A 119 -12.98 4.06 -0.26
N GLY A 120 -13.07 2.77 0.09
CA GLY A 120 -12.36 1.69 -0.60
C GLY A 120 -10.84 1.74 -0.44
N VAL A 121 -10.34 2.35 0.65
CA VAL A 121 -8.91 2.45 0.95
C VAL A 121 -8.54 1.55 2.13
N ALA A 122 -7.34 0.98 2.09
CA ALA A 122 -6.80 0.08 3.11
C ALA A 122 -5.73 0.73 3.99
N CYS A 123 -5.14 1.85 3.55
CA CYS A 123 -4.05 2.52 4.23
C CYS A 123 -3.98 4.01 3.86
N GLY A 124 -3.22 4.78 4.64
CA GLY A 124 -2.87 6.16 4.36
C GLY A 124 -3.96 7.18 4.70
N PRO A 125 -3.65 8.49 4.57
CA PRO A 125 -4.58 9.56 4.88
C PRO A 125 -5.63 9.77 3.78
N ILE A 126 -6.89 9.95 4.17
CA ILE A 126 -7.99 10.41 3.31
C ILE A 126 -8.70 11.63 3.91
N ASP A 127 -9.41 12.39 3.08
CA ASP A 127 -10.26 13.51 3.54
C ASP A 127 -11.42 12.98 4.40
N ASP A 128 -11.67 13.61 5.56
CA ASP A 128 -12.76 13.22 6.46
C ASP A 128 -14.12 13.84 6.07
N GLY A 129 -14.17 14.62 4.99
CA GLY A 129 -15.35 15.32 4.49
C GLY A 129 -15.63 16.64 5.20
N CYS A 130 -14.83 17.00 6.20
CA CYS A 130 -15.04 18.17 7.09
C CYS A 130 -13.80 19.06 7.17
N GLY A 131 -12.90 18.95 6.18
CA GLY A 131 -11.66 19.71 6.12
C GLY A 131 -10.55 19.17 7.02
N GLY A 132 -10.76 18.01 7.66
CA GLY A 132 -9.76 17.24 8.38
C GLY A 132 -9.23 16.06 7.56
N THR A 133 -8.63 15.10 8.24
CA THR A 133 -8.02 13.92 7.61
C THR A 133 -8.28 12.70 8.48
N LEU A 134 -8.77 11.62 7.87
CA LEU A 134 -8.89 10.31 8.47
C LEU A 134 -7.67 9.47 8.06
N ASP A 135 -6.92 8.98 9.05
CA ASP A 135 -5.81 8.05 8.82
C ASP A 135 -6.31 6.60 8.80
N CYS A 136 -6.19 5.94 7.66
CA CYS A 136 -6.59 4.55 7.46
C CYS A 136 -5.53 3.53 7.88
N GLY A 137 -4.46 3.99 8.52
CA GLY A 137 -3.39 3.13 9.03
C GLY A 137 -2.30 2.84 8.01
N GLY A 138 -1.35 2.01 8.43
CA GLY A 138 -0.27 1.52 7.59
C GLY A 138 -0.61 0.17 6.95
N CYS A 139 0.27 -0.28 6.08
CA CYS A 139 0.22 -1.64 5.56
C CYS A 139 0.95 -2.61 6.50
N ASP A 140 0.54 -3.87 6.49
CA ASP A 140 1.27 -4.94 7.17
C ASP A 140 2.58 -5.26 6.43
N GLY A 141 3.61 -5.64 7.19
CA GLY A 141 4.95 -5.91 6.65
C GLY A 141 5.59 -4.67 6.03
N ASP A 142 6.29 -4.87 4.92
CA ASP A 142 7.00 -3.81 4.18
C ASP A 142 6.21 -3.29 2.97
N ALA A 143 4.91 -3.58 2.90
CA ALA A 143 4.07 -3.02 1.86
C ALA A 143 4.03 -1.48 1.93
N ALA A 144 4.17 -0.85 0.77
CA ALA A 144 4.01 0.58 0.63
C ALA A 144 2.54 0.94 0.42
N CYS A 145 2.07 2.00 1.09
CA CYS A 145 0.75 2.55 0.81
C CYS A 145 0.79 3.44 -0.44
N VAL A 146 0.31 2.92 -1.58
CA VAL A 146 0.26 3.64 -2.86
C VAL A 146 -1.19 3.74 -3.31
N GLY A 147 -1.69 4.99 -3.42
CA GLY A 147 -3.07 5.24 -3.87
C GLY A 147 -4.13 4.68 -2.91
N GLY A 148 -3.84 4.63 -1.61
CA GLY A 148 -4.74 4.09 -0.59
C GLY A 148 -4.82 2.56 -0.57
N GLN A 149 -3.95 1.87 -1.30
CA GLN A 149 -3.84 0.41 -1.30
C GLN A 149 -2.45 -0.01 -0.83
N CYS A 150 -2.38 -1.13 -0.15
CA CYS A 150 -1.10 -1.78 0.16
C CYS A 150 -0.56 -2.45 -1.09
N THR A 151 0.53 -1.90 -1.61
CA THR A 151 1.22 -2.40 -2.80
C THR A 151 2.65 -2.77 -2.41
N GLY A 152 3.14 -3.92 -2.87
CA GLY A 152 4.50 -4.36 -2.60
C GLY A 152 4.65 -5.30 -1.39
N ALA A 153 3.59 -5.92 -0.89
CA ALA A 153 3.74 -7.21 -0.20
C ALA A 153 3.50 -8.30 -1.24
N CYS A 154 4.56 -9.00 -1.67
CA CYS A 154 4.34 -10.33 -2.20
C CYS A 154 3.83 -11.21 -1.05
N ASN A 155 3.16 -12.31 -1.36
CA ASN A 155 2.81 -13.24 -0.28
C ASN A 155 4.10 -13.95 0.14
N ALA A 156 4.42 -13.85 1.44
CA ALA A 156 5.38 -14.73 2.10
C ALA A 156 5.18 -16.18 1.65
N ASP A 157 6.28 -16.86 1.31
CA ASP A 157 6.23 -18.24 0.87
C ASP A 157 6.14 -19.23 2.06
N LEU A 158 6.25 -20.53 1.80
CA LEU A 158 6.11 -21.57 2.84
C LEU A 158 7.37 -21.78 3.70
N ALA A 159 8.51 -21.20 3.30
CA ALA A 159 9.75 -21.23 4.06
C ALA A 159 9.76 -20.23 5.22
N GLU A 160 8.90 -19.21 5.14
CA GLU A 160 8.83 -18.14 6.12
C GLU A 160 8.35 -18.60 7.50
N PRO A 161 8.88 -18.02 8.61
CA PRO A 161 9.85 -16.93 8.65
C PRO A 161 11.31 -17.40 8.49
N ASN A 162 12.03 -16.93 7.47
CA ASN A 162 13.43 -17.28 7.23
C ASN A 162 14.36 -16.09 6.94
N ASP A 163 13.96 -14.86 7.28
CA ASP A 163 14.74 -13.61 7.22
C ASP A 163 16.09 -13.60 7.97
N LYS A 164 16.33 -14.58 8.84
CA LYS A 164 17.49 -14.64 9.73
C LYS A 164 18.10 -16.02 9.76
N GLN A 165 19.42 -16.06 9.96
CA GLN A 165 20.15 -17.32 10.06
C GLN A 165 19.60 -18.23 11.17
N GLU A 166 19.14 -17.68 12.30
CA GLU A 166 18.58 -18.46 13.41
C GLU A 166 17.22 -19.09 13.10
N SER A 167 16.51 -18.57 12.10
CA SER A 167 15.23 -19.10 11.62
C SER A 167 15.32 -19.72 10.22
N ALA A 168 16.55 -20.02 9.76
CA ALA A 168 16.78 -20.56 8.44
C ALA A 168 15.96 -21.83 8.16
N TYR A 169 15.39 -21.91 6.95
CA TYR A 169 14.57 -23.04 6.54
C TYR A 169 15.44 -24.29 6.29
N ALA A 170 15.03 -25.43 6.85
CA ALA A 170 15.79 -26.67 6.76
C ALA A 170 15.50 -27.43 5.46
N LEU A 171 16.50 -27.49 4.57
CA LEU A 171 16.41 -28.15 3.26
C LEU A 171 16.57 -29.68 3.34
N GLY A 172 17.12 -30.20 4.44
CA GLY A 172 17.31 -31.63 4.67
C GLY A 172 18.77 -32.09 4.65
N GLU A 173 18.97 -33.41 4.48
CA GLU A 173 20.27 -34.07 4.46
C GLU A 173 20.70 -34.40 3.02
N PHE A 174 21.97 -34.12 2.73
CA PHE A 174 22.65 -34.40 1.48
C PHE A 174 23.91 -35.22 1.75
N THR A 175 24.21 -36.13 0.84
CA THR A 175 25.37 -37.02 0.83
C THR A 175 26.12 -36.91 -0.49
N ASP A 176 27.43 -37.08 -0.44
CA ASP A 176 28.34 -37.23 -1.59
C ASP A 176 28.38 -38.67 -2.13
N SER A 177 28.04 -39.66 -1.29
CA SER A 177 27.97 -41.07 -1.68
C SER A 177 26.78 -41.82 -1.05
N PRO A 178 25.71 -42.12 -1.80
CA PRO A 178 25.48 -41.68 -3.18
C PRO A 178 25.33 -40.16 -3.24
N LYS A 179 25.78 -39.57 -4.35
CA LYS A 179 25.55 -38.15 -4.67
C LYS A 179 24.06 -37.81 -4.56
N SER A 180 23.75 -36.64 -4.03
CA SER A 180 22.36 -36.25 -3.74
C SER A 180 22.09 -34.81 -4.16
N SER A 181 20.85 -34.53 -4.55
CA SER A 181 20.42 -33.21 -4.97
C SER A 181 18.91 -33.03 -4.78
N ALA A 182 18.49 -31.79 -4.57
CA ALA A 182 17.09 -31.37 -4.49
C ALA A 182 16.93 -29.96 -5.07
N THR A 183 15.70 -29.69 -5.54
CA THR A 183 15.32 -28.42 -6.17
C THR A 183 13.99 -27.95 -5.60
N TRP A 184 13.88 -26.64 -5.37
CA TRP A 184 12.68 -25.93 -4.92
C TRP A 184 12.40 -24.79 -5.88
N THR A 185 11.15 -24.60 -6.27
CA THR A 185 10.73 -23.65 -7.32
C THR A 185 9.78 -22.58 -6.84
N ASP A 186 9.48 -22.57 -5.55
CA ASP A 186 8.35 -21.84 -4.98
C ASP A 186 8.82 -20.83 -3.90
N PHE A 187 10.13 -20.59 -3.77
CA PHE A 187 10.69 -19.59 -2.88
C PHE A 187 10.71 -18.21 -3.54
N ALA A 188 10.47 -17.14 -2.81
CA ALA A 188 10.36 -15.81 -3.38
C ALA A 188 10.83 -14.71 -2.41
N ILE A 189 11.52 -13.71 -2.97
CA ILE A 189 11.84 -12.48 -2.23
C ILE A 189 10.60 -11.59 -2.18
N ASP A 190 10.03 -11.40 -1.00
CA ASP A 190 8.73 -10.78 -0.79
C ASP A 190 8.75 -9.27 -0.49
N SER A 191 9.93 -8.73 -0.18
CA SER A 191 10.20 -7.32 0.09
C SER A 191 11.65 -6.91 -0.25
N ASP A 192 12.00 -5.63 -0.14
CA ASP A 192 13.38 -5.15 -0.35
C ASP A 192 14.31 -5.39 0.84
N ILE A 193 13.77 -5.84 1.97
CA ILE A 193 14.53 -6.20 3.17
C ILE A 193 14.53 -7.70 3.45
N ASP A 194 13.70 -8.47 2.74
CA ASP A 194 13.64 -9.92 2.84
C ASP A 194 14.99 -10.54 2.47
N SER A 195 15.40 -11.48 3.33
CA SER A 195 16.61 -12.25 3.20
C SER A 195 16.34 -13.70 3.57
N ASP A 196 16.03 -14.51 2.57
CA ASP A 196 15.90 -15.95 2.72
C ASP A 196 17.17 -16.65 3.22
N TRP A 197 17.12 -17.22 4.42
CA TRP A 197 18.15 -18.13 4.94
C TRP A 197 17.72 -19.59 4.87
N PHE A 198 18.66 -20.45 4.47
CA PHE A 198 18.47 -21.89 4.42
C PHE A 198 19.63 -22.65 5.06
N VAL A 199 19.35 -23.86 5.52
CA VAL A 199 20.37 -24.79 6.02
C VAL A 199 20.22 -26.16 5.40
N ALA A 200 21.35 -26.71 4.92
CA ALA A 200 21.45 -28.07 4.41
C ALA A 200 22.49 -28.85 5.22
N THR A 201 22.11 -30.03 5.72
CA THR A 201 23.03 -30.93 6.40
C THR A 201 23.80 -31.72 5.34
N VAL A 202 25.12 -31.69 5.39
CA VAL A 202 26.00 -32.40 4.46
C VAL A 202 26.69 -33.53 5.22
N LYS A 203 26.55 -34.75 4.73
CA LYS A 203 27.18 -35.95 5.28
C LYS A 203 28.18 -36.51 4.31
N ASP A 204 29.44 -36.44 4.71
CA ASP A 204 30.53 -37.22 4.13
C ASP A 204 30.26 -38.69 4.44
N LYS A 205 29.90 -39.43 3.40
CA LYS A 205 29.73 -40.87 3.48
C LYS A 205 30.88 -41.51 2.74
N PHE A 206 31.69 -42.26 3.47
CA PHE A 206 32.76 -43.06 2.91
C PHE A 206 32.25 -44.03 1.84
N GLY A 207 32.35 -43.64 0.58
CA GLY A 207 32.04 -44.45 -0.57
C GLY A 207 33.23 -45.34 -0.93
N ILE A 208 33.00 -46.64 -1.08
CA ILE A 208 34.01 -47.59 -1.59
C ILE A 208 34.58 -47.22 -2.98
N THR A 209 34.00 -46.22 -3.68
CA THR A 209 34.38 -45.79 -5.03
C THR A 209 34.80 -44.32 -5.15
N THR A 210 34.58 -43.50 -4.14
CA THR A 210 34.83 -42.05 -4.19
C THR A 210 35.68 -41.69 -2.98
N PHE A 211 36.99 -41.56 -3.19
CA PHE A 211 37.88 -40.93 -2.22
C PHE A 211 37.82 -39.43 -2.49
N GLY A 212 37.21 -38.67 -1.61
CA GLY A 212 37.10 -37.22 -1.79
C GLY A 212 36.26 -36.61 -0.69
N ASN A 213 36.45 -35.31 -0.50
CA ASN A 213 35.62 -34.52 0.38
C ASN A 213 34.34 -34.15 -0.38
N PRO A 214 33.20 -33.97 0.30
CA PRO A 214 31.98 -33.48 -0.32
C PRO A 214 32.21 -32.15 -1.07
N ASP A 215 31.72 -32.08 -2.30
CA ASP A 215 31.60 -30.82 -3.06
C ASP A 215 30.17 -30.32 -2.95
N VAL A 216 29.97 -29.17 -2.30
CA VAL A 216 28.65 -28.54 -2.18
C VAL A 216 28.48 -27.55 -3.32
N LYS A 217 27.46 -27.75 -4.15
CA LYS A 217 27.06 -26.80 -5.19
C LYS A 217 25.65 -26.28 -4.92
N VAL A 218 25.50 -24.97 -4.92
CA VAL A 218 24.23 -24.26 -4.79
C VAL A 218 24.00 -23.44 -6.05
N THR A 219 22.80 -23.51 -6.59
CA THR A 219 22.43 -22.80 -7.81
C THR A 219 21.10 -22.10 -7.61
N LEU A 220 21.06 -20.81 -7.93
CA LEU A 220 19.84 -20.04 -8.11
C LEU A 220 19.56 -19.90 -9.60
N ASN A 221 18.33 -20.17 -9.99
CA ASN A 221 17.80 -20.03 -11.35
C ASN A 221 16.50 -19.22 -11.32
N ASP A 222 16.01 -18.89 -12.52
CA ASP A 222 14.75 -18.17 -12.72
C ASP A 222 14.70 -16.81 -12.00
N ILE A 223 15.87 -16.17 -11.83
CA ILE A 223 15.96 -14.86 -11.17
C ILE A 223 15.22 -13.83 -12.04
N PRO A 224 14.25 -13.09 -11.47
CA PRO A 224 13.41 -12.18 -12.23
C PRO A 224 14.21 -11.10 -12.96
N ALA A 225 13.81 -10.78 -14.19
CA ALA A 225 14.52 -9.82 -15.01
C ALA A 225 14.47 -8.41 -14.39
N GLY A 226 15.63 -7.81 -14.17
CA GLY A 226 15.76 -6.48 -13.56
C GLY A 226 16.08 -6.52 -12.07
N ASP A 227 15.90 -7.65 -11.40
CA ASP A 227 16.36 -7.85 -10.03
C ASP A 227 17.82 -8.30 -10.01
N VAL A 228 18.51 -7.95 -8.93
CA VAL A 228 19.89 -8.39 -8.65
C VAL A 228 19.86 -9.20 -7.37
N TYR A 229 20.25 -10.47 -7.47
CA TYR A 229 20.25 -11.39 -6.32
C TYR A 229 21.69 -11.63 -5.87
N ASP A 230 21.88 -11.63 -4.56
CA ASP A 230 23.11 -12.03 -3.89
C ASP A 230 22.90 -13.43 -3.28
N LEU A 231 23.64 -14.41 -3.79
CA LEU A 231 23.76 -15.75 -3.22
C LEU A 231 25.03 -15.80 -2.36
N ALA A 232 24.90 -16.20 -1.11
CA ALA A 232 26.02 -16.43 -0.21
C ALA A 232 25.91 -17.83 0.40
N VAL A 233 27.01 -18.58 0.39
CA VAL A 233 27.07 -19.90 1.01
C VAL A 233 28.26 -19.97 1.95
N TRP A 234 28.01 -20.39 3.19
CA TRP A 234 29.02 -20.74 4.17
C TRP A 234 28.98 -22.23 4.42
N TYR A 235 30.12 -22.80 4.83
CA TYR A 235 30.18 -24.18 5.28
C TYR A 235 30.87 -24.29 6.63
N VAL A 236 30.19 -24.98 7.55
CA VAL A 236 30.66 -25.17 8.92
C VAL A 236 30.76 -26.66 9.19
N CYS A 237 31.94 -27.13 9.57
CA CYS A 237 32.16 -28.53 9.89
C CYS A 237 31.38 -28.96 11.14
N ASP A 238 31.00 -30.25 11.25
CA ASP A 238 30.30 -30.80 12.43
C ASP A 238 31.10 -30.59 13.74
N GLY A 239 32.44 -30.51 13.65
CA GLY A 239 33.35 -30.19 14.75
C GLY A 239 33.45 -28.69 15.10
N GLY A 240 32.78 -27.83 14.35
CA GLY A 240 32.93 -26.38 14.38
C GLY A 240 34.05 -25.86 13.48
N GLY A 241 34.08 -24.54 13.30
CA GLY A 241 35.01 -23.86 12.38
C GLY A 241 34.48 -23.79 10.94
N GLY A 242 34.97 -22.82 10.19
CA GLY A 242 34.73 -22.76 8.74
C GLY A 242 35.47 -23.90 8.04
N GLY A 243 34.80 -24.56 7.10
CA GLY A 243 35.38 -25.67 6.35
C GLY A 243 35.22 -25.46 4.86
N GLY A 244 36.31 -25.56 4.10
CA GLY A 244 36.26 -25.56 2.64
C GLY A 244 36.72 -24.28 1.94
N SER A 245 36.79 -24.37 0.61
CA SER A 245 37.26 -23.32 -0.30
C SER A 245 36.22 -23.03 -1.38
N CYS A 246 36.14 -21.77 -1.80
CA CYS A 246 35.24 -21.34 -2.86
C CYS A 246 35.83 -21.70 -4.23
N ASP A 247 35.25 -22.70 -4.88
CA ASP A 247 35.68 -23.19 -6.19
C ASP A 247 35.02 -22.41 -7.34
N GLU A 248 33.78 -21.97 -7.14
CA GLU A 248 32.99 -21.20 -8.09
C GLU A 248 32.20 -20.13 -7.33
N GLY A 249 32.37 -18.87 -7.73
CA GLY A 249 31.95 -17.71 -6.95
C GLY A 249 33.14 -16.83 -6.60
N SER A 250 32.96 -15.98 -5.59
CA SER A 250 34.00 -15.10 -5.04
C SER A 250 34.06 -15.26 -3.52
N GLU A 251 35.26 -15.39 -2.97
CA GLU A 251 35.45 -15.46 -1.53
C GLU A 251 35.19 -14.09 -0.89
N ASP A 252 34.38 -14.08 0.17
CA ASP A 252 34.26 -12.94 1.05
C ASP A 252 35.22 -13.08 2.23
N GLU A 253 36.21 -12.20 2.30
CA GLU A 253 37.15 -12.13 3.41
C GLU A 253 36.57 -11.42 4.65
N GLY A 254 35.37 -10.82 4.57
CA GLY A 254 34.73 -10.05 5.64
C GLY A 254 33.86 -10.87 6.59
N ASP A 255 32.86 -11.59 6.06
CA ASP A 255 31.79 -12.22 6.84
C ASP A 255 32.01 -13.72 7.12
N GLY A 256 33.22 -14.11 7.48
CA GLY A 256 33.49 -15.49 7.90
C GLY A 256 33.63 -16.51 6.76
N HIS A 257 34.21 -16.08 5.63
CA HIS A 257 34.58 -16.93 4.48
C HIS A 257 33.39 -17.50 3.70
N ALA A 258 32.41 -16.66 3.40
CA ALA A 258 31.36 -17.01 2.46
C ALA A 258 31.92 -17.19 1.04
N CYS A 259 31.31 -18.07 0.26
CA CYS A 259 31.45 -18.08 -1.19
C CYS A 259 30.22 -17.37 -1.79
N LEU A 260 30.46 -16.30 -2.52
CA LEU A 260 29.45 -15.37 -3.01
C LEU A 260 29.27 -15.45 -4.53
N ALA A 261 28.03 -15.32 -4.98
CA ALA A 261 27.71 -15.03 -6.38
C ALA A 261 26.65 -13.93 -6.44
N ASN A 262 26.88 -12.92 -7.28
CA ASN A 262 25.90 -11.88 -7.58
C ASN A 262 25.53 -11.95 -9.06
N THR A 263 24.25 -11.86 -9.38
CA THR A 263 23.80 -11.90 -10.78
C THR A 263 22.59 -11.02 -11.04
N VAL A 264 22.47 -10.53 -12.27
CA VAL A 264 21.35 -9.70 -12.73
C VAL A 264 20.50 -10.52 -13.68
N GLY A 265 19.42 -11.12 -13.15
CA GLY A 265 18.63 -12.11 -13.88
C GLY A 265 19.40 -13.38 -14.26
N GLY A 266 18.67 -14.44 -14.58
CA GLY A 266 19.27 -15.70 -15.02
C GLY A 266 19.74 -16.59 -13.86
N GLU A 267 21.03 -16.96 -13.86
CA GLU A 267 21.60 -18.00 -12.99
C GLU A 267 22.74 -17.43 -12.11
N ALA A 268 22.77 -17.85 -10.83
CA ALA A 268 23.90 -17.66 -9.93
C ALA A 268 24.35 -19.03 -9.38
N ILE A 269 25.66 -19.28 -9.38
CA ILE A 269 26.23 -20.55 -8.93
C ILE A 269 27.30 -20.27 -7.88
N VAL A 270 27.25 -21.04 -6.80
CA VAL A 270 28.32 -21.16 -5.81
C VAL A 270 28.73 -22.62 -5.69
N LYS A 271 30.04 -22.88 -5.68
CA LYS A 271 30.61 -24.20 -5.37
C LYS A 271 31.64 -24.08 -4.25
N ILE A 272 31.49 -24.93 -3.23
CA ILE A 272 32.43 -25.05 -2.11
C ILE A 272 32.98 -26.47 -2.09
N SER A 273 34.29 -26.61 -2.20
CA SER A 273 34.97 -27.87 -1.85
C SER A 273 35.19 -27.92 -0.35
N THR A 274 34.56 -28.88 0.32
CA THR A 274 34.63 -28.95 1.78
C THR A 274 36.01 -29.46 2.24
N SER A 275 36.47 -28.96 3.38
CA SER A 275 37.72 -29.40 4.00
C SER A 275 37.63 -29.19 5.49
N CYS A 276 37.27 -30.25 6.21
CA CYS A 276 37.24 -30.28 7.66
C CYS A 276 38.51 -30.92 8.23
N ASP A 277 38.78 -30.71 9.52
CA ASP A 277 39.88 -31.37 10.19
C ASP A 277 39.60 -32.87 10.34
N GLY A 278 40.36 -33.72 9.65
CA GLY A 278 40.33 -35.17 9.82
C GLY A 278 39.97 -35.94 8.55
N THR A 279 39.05 -36.88 8.68
CA THR A 279 38.53 -37.76 7.61
C THR A 279 37.00 -37.80 7.62
N ASN A 280 36.38 -36.79 8.24
CA ASN A 280 34.95 -36.65 8.30
C ASN A 280 34.67 -35.21 7.94
N GLU A 281 34.29 -35.02 6.69
CA GLU A 281 34.05 -33.72 6.11
C GLU A 281 32.56 -33.32 6.20
N SER A 282 31.78 -34.03 7.02
CA SER A 282 30.40 -33.68 7.34
C SER A 282 30.29 -32.31 8.02
N GLY A 283 29.19 -31.63 7.74
CA GLY A 283 28.92 -30.30 8.25
C GLY A 283 27.57 -29.75 7.82
N THR A 284 27.46 -28.43 7.89
CA THR A 284 26.26 -27.67 7.51
C THR A 284 26.63 -26.63 6.48
N ALA A 285 25.93 -26.65 5.34
CA ALA A 285 25.90 -25.53 4.42
C ALA A 285 24.82 -24.55 4.86
N ILE A 286 25.21 -23.29 5.11
CA ILE A 286 24.31 -22.18 5.42
C ILE A 286 24.22 -21.36 4.14
N ILE A 287 23.02 -21.12 3.65
CA ILE A 287 22.76 -20.44 2.38
C ILE A 287 21.94 -19.20 2.68
N ARG A 288 22.32 -18.07 2.10
CA ARG A 288 21.52 -16.85 2.10
C ARG A 288 21.24 -16.43 0.68
N VAL A 289 19.99 -16.10 0.40
CA VAL A 289 19.53 -15.46 -0.81
C VAL A 289 18.93 -14.12 -0.41
N ARG A 290 19.28 -13.06 -1.12
CA ARG A 290 18.64 -11.75 -0.95
C ARG A 290 18.64 -10.99 -2.25
N ALA A 291 17.75 -10.03 -2.41
CA ALA A 291 17.84 -9.08 -3.50
C ALA A 291 18.71 -7.87 -3.09
N SER A 292 19.82 -7.60 -3.78
CA SER A 292 20.54 -6.33 -3.66
C SER A 292 19.86 -5.21 -4.46
N THR A 293 19.01 -5.56 -5.41
CA THR A 293 18.07 -4.64 -6.05
C THR A 293 16.77 -5.41 -6.30
N TRP A 294 15.69 -4.92 -5.72
CA TRP A 294 14.36 -5.53 -5.82
C TRP A 294 13.40 -4.59 -6.55
N THR A 295 12.72 -5.11 -7.57
CA THR A 295 11.75 -4.39 -8.40
C THR A 295 10.30 -4.72 -8.07
N ALA A 296 10.06 -5.38 -6.93
CA ALA A 296 8.76 -5.90 -6.53
C ALA A 296 8.16 -6.89 -7.55
N SER A 297 9.00 -7.79 -8.08
CA SER A 297 8.60 -8.72 -9.14
C SER A 297 7.68 -9.85 -8.64
N CYS A 298 7.76 -10.21 -7.34
CA CYS A 298 7.00 -11.29 -6.69
C CYS A 298 7.09 -12.66 -7.38
N ASN A 299 8.03 -12.83 -8.31
CA ASN A 299 8.21 -14.08 -9.02
C ASN A 299 9.12 -14.99 -8.18
N PRO A 300 8.78 -16.28 -8.03
CA PRO A 300 9.63 -17.18 -7.31
C PRO A 300 10.93 -17.43 -8.09
N TYR A 301 11.99 -17.75 -7.35
CA TYR A 301 13.24 -18.24 -7.89
C TYR A 301 13.35 -19.75 -7.66
N THR A 302 14.24 -20.38 -8.43
CA THR A 302 14.53 -21.81 -8.30
C THR A 302 15.85 -22.00 -7.54
N LEU A 303 15.80 -22.62 -6.36
CA LEU A 303 16.97 -23.04 -5.60
C LEU A 303 17.28 -24.50 -5.87
N THR A 304 18.54 -24.83 -6.18
CA THR A 304 19.02 -26.22 -6.26
C THR A 304 20.25 -26.38 -5.38
N VAL A 305 20.25 -27.45 -4.58
CA VAL A 305 21.41 -27.88 -3.80
C VAL A 305 21.82 -29.26 -4.28
N SER A 306 23.11 -29.46 -4.50
CA SER A 306 23.71 -30.75 -4.82
C SER A 306 24.99 -30.97 -4.02
N VAL A 307 25.20 -32.21 -3.58
CA VAL A 307 26.42 -32.66 -2.93
C VAL A 307 26.98 -33.83 -3.70
N ASP A 308 28.26 -33.68 -4.09
CA ASP A 308 28.97 -34.55 -5.01
C ASP A 308 30.24 -35.19 -4.42
#